data_AF-A0ABD2TRS2-F1
#
_entry.id   AF-A0ABD2TRS2-F1
#
_cell.length_a   1.000
_cell.length_b   1.000
_cell.length_c   1.000
_cell.angle_alpha   90.00
_cell.angle_beta   90.00
_cell.angle_gamma   90.00
#
_symmetry.space_group_name_H-M   'P 1'
#
loop_
_entity.id
_entity.type
_entity.pdbx_description
1 polymer ?
#
loop_
_entity_poly.entity_id
_entity_poly.type
_entity_poly.pdbx_seq_one_letter_code
_entity_poly.pdbx_strand_id
1 'polypeptide(L)'
;MEEKGEGETDFTVIETASDTLDSSIKFHLVTDILGFVLFMHQQIPSLLQDLTLEFDELNTEFAELETAIVQAETCSLRRNHASRKREVRMGIRRLEKLMNTISSFRTALQLMITEFPAIQRVILILGSSPLRPLNVYELNFSCETAASGGEFTRNRVAETLSKKAIRVLVSKGAGSSSSAGPTKLFLFVEAPSSINLHLHFLPKRDFRYSKKIVPFKVRFSCRTKNLEREACADDTHPTKAITSHSSNVDDVIWFQCRHIIKGLASRASPTEE
;
A
#
# COMPACT_ATOMS: atom_id res chain seq x y z
N MET A 1 -1.76 34.84 -12.38
CA MET A 1 -1.30 34.42 -13.72
C MET A 1 -0.07 33.56 -13.50
N GLU A 2 -0.01 32.41 -14.18
CA GLU A 2 0.97 31.31 -14.06
C GLU A 2 0.77 30.34 -12.89
N GLU A 3 -0.26 29.49 -13.05
CA GLU A 3 -0.32 28.16 -12.48
C GLU A 3 0.76 27.30 -13.16
N LYS A 4 1.95 27.27 -12.56
CA LYS A 4 3.07 26.46 -13.05
C LYS A 4 2.79 24.99 -12.69
N GLY A 5 2.56 24.17 -13.72
CA GLY A 5 2.22 22.74 -13.60
C GLY A 5 3.17 21.97 -12.69
N GLU A 6 2.70 21.71 -11.48
CA GLU A 6 3.34 20.86 -10.47
C GLU A 6 2.99 19.39 -10.82
N GLY A 7 3.56 18.84 -11.91
CA GLY A 7 3.00 17.63 -12.54
C GLY A 7 3.94 16.49 -12.92
N GLU A 8 5.06 16.75 -13.60
CA GLU A 8 5.69 15.67 -14.40
C GLU A 8 7.11 15.25 -13.99
N THR A 9 7.86 16.09 -13.28
CA THR A 9 9.34 16.02 -13.17
C THR A 9 9.94 15.25 -11.97
N ASP A 10 9.14 14.70 -11.05
CA ASP A 10 9.67 14.14 -9.77
C ASP A 10 9.43 12.63 -9.56
N PHE A 11 8.89 11.95 -10.58
CA PHE A 11 8.71 10.50 -10.51
C PHE A 11 10.00 9.78 -10.92
N THR A 12 10.43 8.81 -10.13
CA THR A 12 11.42 7.84 -10.63
C THR A 12 10.71 6.79 -11.45
N VAL A 13 11.11 6.69 -12.71
CA VAL A 13 10.48 5.83 -13.70
C VAL A 13 11.00 4.40 -13.56
N ILE A 14 10.08 3.46 -13.54
CA ILE A 14 10.31 2.03 -13.48
C ILE A 14 9.73 1.45 -14.76
N GLU A 15 10.60 1.21 -15.72
CA GLU A 15 10.19 0.61 -16.98
C GLU A 15 9.87 -0.88 -16.79
N THR A 16 8.76 -1.31 -17.38
CA THR A 16 8.40 -2.70 -17.62
C THR A 16 8.68 -3.07 -19.08
N ALA A 17 9.05 -4.33 -19.31
CA ALA A 17 9.22 -4.87 -20.66
C ALA A 17 7.89 -5.16 -21.35
N SER A 18 6.78 -5.20 -20.60
CA SER A 18 5.43 -5.35 -21.13
C SER A 18 4.91 -4.01 -21.67
N ASP A 19 4.07 -4.05 -22.69
CA ASP A 19 3.38 -2.88 -23.23
C ASP A 19 2.12 -2.49 -22.43
N THR A 20 1.66 -3.39 -21.56
CA THR A 20 0.48 -3.21 -20.71
C THR A 20 0.75 -3.58 -19.25
N LEU A 21 -0.05 -2.99 -18.35
CA LEU A 21 -0.16 -3.41 -16.95
C LEU A 21 -1.61 -3.79 -16.68
N ASP A 22 -1.85 -5.08 -16.50
CA ASP A 22 -3.16 -5.58 -16.11
C ASP A 22 -3.53 -5.23 -14.65
N SER A 23 -4.79 -5.46 -14.31
CA SER A 23 -5.34 -5.25 -12.97
C SER A 23 -4.61 -6.03 -11.88
N SER A 24 -4.19 -7.26 -12.17
CA SER A 24 -3.50 -8.13 -11.22
C SER A 24 -2.14 -7.55 -10.83
N ILE A 25 -1.35 -7.10 -11.82
CA ILE A 25 -0.05 -6.48 -11.58
C ILE A 25 -0.20 -5.21 -10.74
N LYS A 26 -1.16 -4.32 -11.08
CA LYS A 26 -1.42 -3.10 -10.28
C LYS A 26 -1.78 -3.44 -8.83
N PHE A 27 -2.65 -4.43 -8.63
CA PHE A 27 -3.04 -4.89 -7.29
C PHE A 27 -1.85 -5.42 -6.48
N HIS A 28 -1.04 -6.31 -7.07
CA HIS A 28 0.13 -6.89 -6.40
C HIS A 28 1.20 -5.83 -6.12
N LEU A 29 1.42 -4.87 -7.02
CA LEU A 29 2.35 -3.76 -6.78
C LEU A 29 1.96 -2.91 -5.58
N VAL A 30 0.69 -2.51 -5.51
CA VAL A 30 0.20 -1.70 -4.38
C VAL A 30 0.28 -2.50 -3.07
N THR A 31 -0.07 -3.79 -3.08
CA THR A 31 -0.08 -4.62 -1.88
C THR A 31 1.33 -5.00 -1.39
N ASP A 32 2.28 -5.26 -2.29
CA ASP A 32 3.68 -5.50 -1.95
C ASP A 32 4.34 -4.23 -1.38
N ILE A 33 4.10 -3.07 -2.02
CA ILE A 33 4.61 -1.79 -1.51
C ILE A 33 3.98 -1.44 -0.16
N LEU A 34 2.69 -1.72 0.04
CA LEU A 34 2.05 -1.58 1.34
C LEU A 34 2.73 -2.43 2.41
N GLY A 35 3.02 -3.71 2.12
CA GLY A 35 3.73 -4.60 3.04
C GLY A 35 5.11 -4.06 3.40
N PHE A 36 5.85 -3.59 2.39
CA PHE A 36 7.13 -2.91 2.58
C PHE A 36 7.01 -1.66 3.47
N VAL A 37 6.04 -0.77 3.19
CA VAL A 37 5.84 0.46 3.99
C VAL A 37 5.53 0.14 5.44
N LEU A 38 4.66 -0.85 5.70
CA LEU A 38 4.34 -1.25 7.06
C LEU A 38 5.56 -1.81 7.79
N PHE A 39 6.32 -2.69 7.14
CA PHE A 39 7.49 -3.32 7.74
C PHE A 39 8.62 -2.31 7.98
N MET A 40 9.00 -1.54 6.96
CA MET A 40 10.11 -0.59 7.07
C MET A 40 9.89 0.50 8.11
N HIS A 41 8.64 0.91 8.33
CA HIS A 41 8.30 1.89 9.36
C HIS A 41 7.95 1.25 10.71
N GLN A 42 8.24 -0.04 10.90
CA GLN A 42 8.01 -0.79 12.15
C GLN A 42 6.55 -0.75 12.61
N GLN A 43 5.62 -0.76 11.66
CA GLN A 43 4.18 -0.82 11.93
C GLN A 43 3.70 -2.26 12.12
N ILE A 44 4.49 -3.22 11.66
CA ILE A 44 4.28 -4.66 11.83
C ILE A 44 5.61 -5.29 12.28
N PRO A 45 5.57 -6.38 13.07
CA PRO A 45 6.77 -7.00 13.65
C PRO A 45 7.64 -7.73 12.61
N SER A 46 7.02 -8.29 11.57
CA SER A 46 7.69 -9.01 10.49
C SER A 46 7.02 -8.75 9.14
N LEU A 47 7.52 -9.38 8.07
CA LEU A 47 6.91 -9.27 6.75
C LEU A 47 5.50 -9.89 6.76
N LEU A 48 4.61 -9.39 5.90
CA LEU A 48 3.22 -9.84 5.86
C LEU A 48 3.04 -11.35 5.65
N GLN A 49 4.00 -12.00 4.99
CA GLN A 49 3.98 -13.45 4.75
C GLN A 49 4.35 -14.26 6.00
N ASP A 50 5.13 -13.69 6.91
CA ASP A 50 5.64 -14.35 8.12
C ASP A 50 4.68 -14.17 9.31
N LEU A 51 3.76 -13.19 9.24
CA LEU A 51 2.75 -12.94 10.28
C LEU A 51 1.86 -14.15 10.57
N THR A 52 1.63 -15.04 9.59
CA THR A 52 0.87 -16.28 9.83
C THR A 52 1.63 -17.21 10.76
N LEU A 53 2.95 -17.32 10.61
CA LEU A 53 3.79 -18.15 11.48
C LEU A 53 3.77 -17.61 12.91
N GLU A 54 3.92 -16.30 13.08
CA GLU A 54 3.81 -15.67 14.41
C GLU A 54 2.44 -15.91 15.06
N PHE A 55 1.38 -15.90 14.25
CA PHE A 55 0.03 -16.19 14.74
C PHE A 55 -0.08 -17.63 15.23
N ASP A 56 0.44 -18.59 14.49
CA ASP A 56 0.42 -20.02 14.84
C ASP A 56 1.29 -20.31 16.08
N GLU A 57 2.45 -19.66 16.18
CA GLU A 57 3.33 -19.72 17.36
C GLU A 57 2.61 -19.21 18.62
N LEU A 58 1.93 -18.06 18.54
CA LEU A 58 1.17 -17.52 19.66
C LEU A 58 0.01 -18.43 20.08
N ASN A 59 -0.67 -19.08 19.13
CA ASN A 59 -1.74 -20.03 19.44
C ASN A 59 -1.19 -21.30 20.12
N THR A 60 -0.04 -21.79 19.66
CA THR A 60 0.67 -22.91 20.28
C THR A 60 1.07 -22.57 21.71
N GLU A 61 1.73 -21.42 21.92
CA GLU A 61 2.11 -20.94 23.25
C GLU A 61 0.88 -20.78 24.16
N PHE A 62 -0.23 -20.26 23.62
CA PHE A 62 -1.46 -20.12 24.38
C PHE A 62 -1.99 -21.47 24.89
N ALA A 63 -2.00 -22.49 24.04
CA ALA A 63 -2.42 -23.85 24.38
C ALA A 63 -1.50 -24.49 25.45
N GLU A 64 -0.19 -24.35 25.28
CA GLU A 64 0.81 -24.82 26.26
C GLU A 64 0.67 -24.14 27.62
N LEU A 65 0.35 -22.84 27.64
CA LEU A 65 0.09 -22.13 28.89
C LEU A 65 -1.20 -22.59 29.57
N GLU A 66 -2.18 -23.12 28.83
CA GLU A 66 -3.37 -23.73 29.45
C GLU A 66 -3.02 -25.00 30.22
N THR A 67 -2.17 -25.85 29.64
CA THR A 67 -1.71 -27.09 30.28
C THR A 67 -0.77 -26.79 31.46
N ALA A 68 0.17 -25.86 31.28
CA ALA A 68 1.12 -25.46 32.33
C ALA A 68 0.41 -24.86 33.57
N ILE A 69 -0.68 -24.10 33.40
CA ILE A 69 -1.47 -23.58 34.54
C ILE A 69 -2.10 -24.70 35.35
N VAL A 70 -2.58 -25.77 34.70
CA VAL A 70 -3.18 -26.93 35.36
C VAL A 70 -2.13 -27.76 36.08
N GLN A 71 -0.94 -27.89 35.49
CA GLN A 71 0.18 -28.68 36.02
C GLN A 71 1.04 -27.93 37.05
N ALA A 72 0.84 -26.63 37.23
CA ALA A 72 1.67 -25.81 38.11
C ALA A 72 1.59 -26.25 39.58
N GLU A 73 2.72 -26.72 40.12
CA GLU A 73 2.85 -27.22 41.50
C GLU A 73 2.77 -26.10 42.55
N THR A 74 3.08 -24.86 42.16
CA THR A 74 3.09 -23.71 43.07
C THR A 74 2.19 -22.57 42.60
N CYS A 75 1.67 -21.82 43.58
CA CYS A 75 0.83 -20.66 43.30
C CYS A 75 1.58 -19.52 42.58
N SER A 76 2.90 -19.41 42.77
CA SER A 76 3.75 -18.45 42.04
C SER A 76 3.87 -18.81 40.56
N LEU A 77 4.21 -20.07 40.24
CA LEU A 77 4.26 -20.55 38.85
C LEU A 77 2.91 -20.38 38.15
N ARG A 78 1.82 -20.78 38.81
CA ARG A 78 0.47 -20.60 38.28
C ARG A 78 0.14 -19.15 37.95
N ARG A 79 0.55 -18.20 38.82
CA ARG A 79 0.37 -16.76 38.58
C ARG A 79 1.20 -16.25 37.40
N ASN A 80 2.45 -16.70 37.27
CA ASN A 80 3.33 -16.33 36.16
C ASN A 80 2.78 -16.81 34.82
N HIS A 81 2.40 -18.09 34.72
CA HIS A 81 1.77 -18.64 33.51
C HIS A 81 0.44 -17.94 33.18
N ALA A 82 -0.38 -17.63 34.19
CA ALA A 82 -1.62 -16.88 33.98
C ALA A 82 -1.38 -15.45 33.49
N SER A 83 -0.32 -14.77 33.96
CA SER A 83 0.08 -13.45 33.45
C SER A 83 0.51 -13.54 31.99
N ARG A 84 1.42 -14.47 31.68
CA ARG A 84 1.91 -14.67 30.31
C ARG A 84 0.76 -15.04 29.36
N LYS A 85 -0.15 -15.91 29.78
CA LYS A 85 -1.34 -16.29 29.00
C LYS A 85 -2.21 -15.08 28.64
N ARG A 86 -2.34 -14.10 29.53
CA ARG A 86 -3.06 -12.85 29.24
C ARG A 86 -2.32 -12.03 28.17
N GLU A 87 -1.00 -11.93 28.24
CA GLU A 87 -0.21 -11.25 27.21
C GLU A 87 -0.32 -11.92 25.84
N VAL A 88 -0.17 -13.24 25.78
CA VAL A 88 -0.28 -14.03 24.54
C VAL A 88 -1.66 -13.88 23.93
N ARG A 89 -2.73 -13.99 24.73
CA ARG A 89 -4.11 -13.76 24.27
C ARG A 89 -4.29 -12.36 23.67
N MET A 90 -3.68 -11.34 24.27
CA MET A 90 -3.72 -9.99 23.73
C MET A 90 -2.90 -9.86 22.44
N GLY A 91 -1.79 -10.59 22.31
CA GLY A 91 -1.01 -10.73 21.08
C GLY A 91 -1.85 -11.32 19.94
N ILE A 92 -2.48 -12.47 20.17
CA ILE A 92 -3.38 -13.15 19.20
C ILE A 92 -4.44 -12.17 18.69
N ARG A 93 -5.19 -11.52 19.61
CA ARG A 93 -6.24 -10.55 19.24
C ARG A 93 -5.72 -9.36 18.43
N ARG A 94 -4.52 -8.87 18.74
CA ARG A 94 -3.90 -7.75 18.02
C ARG A 94 -3.51 -8.16 16.60
N LEU A 95 -2.90 -9.34 16.45
CA LEU A 95 -2.45 -9.86 15.17
C LEU A 95 -3.63 -10.24 14.28
N GLU A 96 -4.65 -10.92 14.83
CA GLU A 96 -5.90 -11.23 14.15
C GLU A 96 -6.58 -9.98 13.60
N LYS A 97 -6.69 -8.93 14.43
CA LYS A 97 -7.28 -7.65 14.01
C LYS A 97 -6.48 -6.99 12.88
N LEU A 98 -5.15 -7.04 12.95
CA LEU A 98 -4.27 -6.51 11.91
C LEU A 98 -4.49 -7.28 10.60
N MET A 99 -4.42 -8.61 10.64
CA MET A 99 -4.60 -9.48 9.47
C MET A 99 -5.98 -9.30 8.83
N ASN A 100 -7.04 -9.23 9.63
CA ASN A 100 -8.40 -8.96 9.14
C ASN A 100 -8.53 -7.58 8.48
N THR A 101 -7.86 -6.56 9.03
CA THR A 101 -7.85 -5.21 8.45
C THR A 101 -7.08 -5.19 7.12
N ILE A 102 -5.94 -5.89 7.04
CA ILE A 102 -5.15 -6.02 5.80
C ILE A 102 -5.94 -6.79 4.74
N SER A 103 -6.63 -7.87 5.12
CA SER A 103 -7.51 -8.63 4.23
C SER A 103 -8.62 -7.73 3.67
N SER A 104 -9.33 -7.01 4.55
CA SER A 104 -10.40 -6.07 4.15
C SER A 104 -9.89 -4.94 3.25
N PHE A 105 -8.68 -4.44 3.53
CA PHE A 105 -7.99 -3.47 2.68
C PHE A 105 -7.71 -4.05 1.29
N ARG A 106 -7.15 -5.27 1.20
CA ARG A 106 -6.87 -5.94 -0.07
C ARG A 106 -8.16 -6.15 -0.86
N THR A 107 -9.22 -6.65 -0.22
CA THR A 107 -10.54 -6.80 -0.87
C THR A 107 -11.07 -5.47 -1.40
N ALA A 108 -10.97 -4.39 -0.62
CA ALA A 108 -11.38 -3.06 -1.09
C ALA A 108 -10.59 -2.61 -2.33
N LEU A 109 -9.27 -2.74 -2.30
CA LEU A 109 -8.42 -2.39 -3.43
C LEU A 109 -8.76 -3.25 -4.67
N GLN A 110 -8.99 -4.55 -4.48
CA GLN A 110 -9.39 -5.45 -5.55
C GLN A 110 -10.70 -5.01 -6.19
N LEU A 111 -11.73 -4.70 -5.38
CA LEU A 111 -13.02 -4.18 -5.87
C LEU A 111 -12.86 -2.87 -6.65
N MET A 112 -12.02 -1.96 -6.16
CA MET A 112 -11.72 -0.69 -6.84
C MET A 112 -11.05 -0.90 -8.20
N ILE A 113 -10.07 -1.80 -8.27
CA ILE A 113 -9.38 -2.12 -9.53
C ILE A 113 -10.30 -2.88 -10.50
N THR A 114 -11.20 -3.73 -10.00
CA THR A 114 -12.19 -4.42 -10.83
C THR A 114 -13.20 -3.43 -11.43
N GLU A 115 -13.70 -2.50 -10.62
CA GLU A 115 -14.65 -1.47 -11.06
C GLU A 115 -14.01 -0.47 -12.03
N PHE A 116 -12.76 -0.09 -11.75
CA PHE A 116 -12.00 0.84 -12.58
C PHE A 116 -10.58 0.31 -12.85
N PRO A 117 -10.41 -0.55 -13.87
CA PRO A 117 -9.10 -1.12 -14.22
C PRO A 117 -8.07 -0.06 -14.67
N ALA A 118 -8.54 1.10 -15.14
CA ALA A 118 -7.73 2.20 -15.64
C ALA A 118 -7.16 3.13 -14.53
N ILE A 119 -7.08 2.67 -13.28
CA ILE A 119 -6.42 3.42 -12.19
C ILE A 119 -5.02 3.85 -12.61
N GLN A 120 -4.78 5.15 -12.46
CA GLN A 120 -3.52 5.81 -12.79
C GLN A 120 -2.72 6.22 -11.56
N ARG A 121 -3.36 6.59 -10.46
CA ARG A 121 -2.67 7.06 -9.24
C ARG A 121 -3.22 6.42 -7.99
N VAL A 122 -2.28 6.01 -7.14
CA VAL A 122 -2.52 5.47 -5.81
C VAL A 122 -1.56 6.13 -4.83
N ILE A 123 -2.07 6.54 -3.68
CA ILE A 123 -1.26 7.12 -2.60
C ILE A 123 -1.42 6.27 -1.34
N LEU A 124 -0.29 5.90 -0.74
CA LEU A 124 -0.22 5.35 0.61
C LEU A 124 0.32 6.43 1.54
N ILE A 125 -0.44 6.76 2.59
CA ILE A 125 -0.07 7.79 3.56
C ILE A 125 0.12 7.14 4.91
N LEU A 126 1.30 7.30 5.49
CA LEU A 126 1.61 6.88 6.84
C LEU A 126 1.61 8.10 7.76
N GLY A 127 0.75 8.15 8.77
CA GLY A 127 0.65 9.30 9.68
C GLY A 127 -0.55 9.27 10.65
N SER A 128 -0.69 10.33 11.44
CA SER A 128 -1.81 10.43 12.41
C SER A 128 -3.17 10.62 11.73
N SER A 129 -3.17 11.33 10.60
CA SER A 129 -4.29 11.55 9.69
C SER A 129 -3.76 11.79 8.27
N PRO A 130 -4.62 11.68 7.23
CA PRO A 130 -4.21 11.99 5.86
C PRO A 130 -3.70 13.43 5.65
N LEU A 131 -4.14 14.37 6.48
CA LEU A 131 -3.73 15.79 6.43
C LEU A 131 -2.44 16.07 7.22
N ARG A 132 -2.02 15.14 8.09
CA ARG A 132 -0.77 15.18 8.85
C ARG A 132 0.07 13.93 8.56
N PRO A 133 0.52 13.78 7.31
CA PRO A 133 1.39 12.68 6.91
C PRO A 133 2.76 12.78 7.61
N LEU A 134 3.34 11.63 7.93
CA LEU A 134 4.76 11.47 8.23
C LEU A 134 5.52 11.06 6.98
N ASN A 135 4.97 10.08 6.24
CA ASN A 135 5.51 9.60 4.98
C ASN A 135 4.38 9.47 3.96
N VAL A 136 4.69 9.78 2.70
CA VAL A 136 3.75 9.66 1.57
C VAL A 136 4.44 8.87 0.47
N TYR A 137 3.76 7.85 -0.04
CA TYR A 137 4.19 7.05 -1.17
C TYR A 137 3.18 7.20 -2.29
N GLU A 138 3.63 7.63 -3.46
CA GLU A 138 2.79 7.88 -4.62
C GLU A 138 3.20 6.95 -5.76
N LEU A 139 2.24 6.14 -6.20
CA LEU A 139 2.38 5.16 -7.27
C LEU A 139 1.60 5.67 -8.47
N ASN A 140 2.29 5.84 -9.59
CA ASN A 140 1.69 6.24 -10.85
C ASN A 140 1.81 5.11 -11.88
N PHE A 141 0.71 4.77 -12.56
CA PHE A 141 0.64 3.77 -13.61
C PHE A 141 0.34 4.47 -14.92
N SER A 142 1.30 4.51 -15.85
CA SER A 142 1.15 5.19 -17.14
C SER A 142 0.98 4.22 -18.33
N CYS A 143 0.99 2.92 -18.06
CA CYS A 143 0.72 1.89 -19.07
C CYS A 143 -0.76 1.79 -19.43
N GLU A 144 -1.03 1.31 -20.65
CA GLU A 144 -2.38 0.90 -20.99
C GLU A 144 -2.82 -0.27 -20.12
N THR A 145 -4.10 -0.28 -19.78
CA THR A 145 -4.69 -1.38 -19.03
C THR A 145 -5.06 -2.49 -19.98
N ALA A 146 -4.42 -3.65 -19.84
CA ALA A 146 -4.87 -4.86 -20.52
C ALA A 146 -6.19 -5.36 -19.90
N ALA A 147 -7.03 -5.99 -20.73
CA ALA A 147 -8.21 -6.69 -20.24
C ALA A 147 -7.80 -7.79 -19.27
N SER A 148 -8.28 -7.72 -18.03
CA SER A 148 -7.97 -8.71 -16.98
C SER A 148 -9.07 -9.75 -16.92
N GLY A 149 -8.72 -11.03 -16.96
CA GLY A 149 -9.65 -12.17 -16.84
C GLY A 149 -10.18 -12.42 -15.42
N GLY A 150 -10.49 -11.37 -14.66
CA GLY A 150 -11.07 -11.44 -13.31
C GLY A 150 -10.18 -12.02 -12.19
N GLU A 151 -9.14 -12.78 -12.54
CA GLU A 151 -8.29 -13.48 -11.57
C GLU A 151 -7.05 -12.65 -11.18
N PHE A 152 -6.90 -12.35 -9.89
CA PHE A 152 -5.78 -11.59 -9.33
C PHE A 152 -4.64 -12.52 -8.90
N THR A 153 -4.30 -13.50 -9.72
CA THR A 153 -3.19 -14.42 -9.45
C THR A 153 -1.86 -13.70 -9.48
N ARG A 154 -1.00 -14.01 -8.51
CA ARG A 154 0.34 -13.43 -8.45
C ARG A 154 1.16 -13.94 -9.63
N ASN A 155 1.81 -13.02 -10.34
CA ASN A 155 2.72 -13.37 -11.44
C ASN A 155 4.16 -12.86 -11.19
N ARG A 156 5.09 -13.42 -11.96
CA ARG A 156 6.54 -13.10 -11.87
C ARG A 156 6.87 -11.65 -12.26
N VAL A 157 6.05 -11.04 -13.13
CA VAL A 157 6.22 -9.66 -13.58
C VAL A 157 5.96 -8.69 -12.42
N ALA A 158 4.84 -8.87 -11.71
CA ALA A 158 4.50 -8.11 -10.53
C ALA A 158 5.58 -8.24 -9.46
N GLU A 159 6.06 -9.46 -9.17
CA GLU A 159 7.13 -9.66 -8.19
C GLU A 159 8.43 -8.92 -8.57
N THR A 160 8.82 -8.98 -9.84
CA THR A 160 10.03 -8.30 -10.35
C THR A 160 9.90 -6.78 -10.25
N LEU A 161 8.74 -6.25 -10.63
CA LEU A 161 8.45 -4.82 -10.55
C LEU A 161 8.34 -4.34 -9.10
N SER A 162 7.72 -5.11 -8.20
CA SER A 162 7.66 -4.83 -6.77
C SER A 162 9.05 -4.71 -6.18
N LYS A 163 9.94 -5.68 -6.47
CA LYS A 163 11.35 -5.64 -6.00
C LYS A 163 12.09 -4.41 -6.54
N LYS A 164 11.90 -4.08 -7.82
CA LYS A 164 12.53 -2.89 -8.43
C LYS A 164 12.01 -1.60 -7.78
N ALA A 165 10.70 -1.49 -7.55
CA ALA A 165 10.08 -0.36 -6.88
C ALA A 165 10.58 -0.20 -5.45
N ILE A 166 10.60 -1.29 -4.67
CA ILE A 166 11.12 -1.28 -3.30
C ILE A 166 12.58 -0.82 -3.26
N ARG A 167 13.45 -1.33 -4.15
CA ARG A 167 14.86 -0.87 -4.22
C ARG A 167 14.96 0.63 -4.50
N VAL A 168 14.16 1.15 -5.42
CA VAL A 168 14.11 2.59 -5.73
C VAL A 168 13.64 3.40 -4.53
N LEU A 169 12.61 2.93 -3.81
CA LEU A 169 12.11 3.58 -2.60
C LEU A 169 13.19 3.63 -1.52
N VAL A 170 13.89 2.51 -1.28
CA VAL A 170 15.02 2.44 -0.34
C VAL A 170 16.14 3.38 -0.74
N SER A 171 16.54 3.43 -2.02
CA SER A 171 17.60 4.35 -2.47
C SER A 171 17.22 5.83 -2.33
N LYS A 172 15.91 6.14 -2.30
CA LYS A 172 15.41 7.49 -2.00
C LYS A 172 15.36 7.81 -0.49
N GLY A 173 15.70 6.86 0.38
CA GLY A 173 15.67 7.04 1.83
C GLY A 173 14.37 6.58 2.51
N ALA A 174 13.55 5.76 1.85
CA ALA A 174 12.40 5.15 2.51
C ALA A 174 12.86 4.26 3.68
N GLY A 175 12.39 4.57 4.89
CA GLY A 175 12.79 3.88 6.13
C GLY A 175 14.01 4.45 6.83
N SER A 176 14.61 5.55 6.34
CA SER A 176 15.75 6.21 7.00
C SER A 176 15.36 7.03 8.24
N SER A 177 14.08 7.36 8.42
CA SER A 177 13.56 8.05 9.60
C SER A 177 13.23 7.07 10.72
N SER A 178 13.60 7.39 11.96
CA SER A 178 13.10 6.65 13.12
C SER A 178 11.58 6.83 13.26
N SER A 179 10.85 5.73 13.44
CA SER A 179 9.41 5.79 13.67
C SER A 179 9.14 6.15 15.13
N ALA A 180 8.33 7.19 15.35
CA ALA A 180 7.92 7.65 16.70
C ALA A 180 6.83 6.76 17.32
N GLY A 181 6.83 5.46 17.02
CA GLY A 181 5.84 4.48 17.44
C GLY A 181 4.72 4.21 16.41
N PRO A 182 3.65 3.52 16.85
CA PRO A 182 2.56 3.09 15.97
C PRO A 182 1.78 4.25 15.39
N THR A 183 1.51 4.16 14.09
CA THR A 183 0.73 5.14 13.35
C THR A 183 -0.26 4.45 12.42
N LYS A 184 -0.90 5.22 11.52
CA LYS A 184 -1.95 4.69 10.63
C LYS A 184 -1.50 4.77 9.18
N LEU A 185 -1.80 3.73 8.43
CA LEU A 185 -1.67 3.71 6.98
C LEU A 185 -3.04 3.93 6.34
N PHE A 186 -3.13 4.93 5.45
CA PHE A 186 -4.30 5.27 4.66
C PHE A 186 -4.02 5.02 3.19
N LEU A 187 -5.03 4.54 2.47
CA LEU A 187 -5.00 4.37 1.02
C LEU A 187 -5.91 5.39 0.36
N PHE A 188 -5.38 6.05 -0.66
CA PHE A 188 -6.14 6.89 -1.57
C PHE A 188 -5.97 6.35 -2.99
N VAL A 189 -7.07 6.24 -3.71
CA VAL A 189 -7.08 5.86 -5.13
C VAL A 189 -7.72 6.99 -5.90
N GLU A 190 -7.08 7.40 -6.98
CA GLU A 190 -7.65 8.35 -7.90
C GLU A 190 -8.56 7.63 -8.89
N ALA A 191 -9.81 8.09 -9.00
CA ALA A 191 -10.82 7.42 -9.82
C ALA A 191 -11.95 8.36 -10.26
N PRO A 192 -12.73 8.02 -11.30
CA PRO A 192 -13.92 8.76 -11.71
C PRO A 192 -14.90 8.99 -10.55
N SER A 193 -15.48 10.18 -10.46
CA SER A 193 -16.48 10.51 -9.43
C SER A 193 -17.76 9.66 -9.50
N SER A 194 -17.98 8.95 -10.61
CA SER A 194 -19.07 7.98 -10.80
C SER A 194 -18.87 6.66 -10.04
N ILE A 195 -17.67 6.35 -9.53
CA ILE A 195 -17.42 5.10 -8.81
C ILE A 195 -18.30 5.00 -7.55
N ASN A 196 -19.01 3.88 -7.45
CA ASN A 196 -19.90 3.57 -6.34
C ASN A 196 -19.38 2.37 -5.52
N LEU A 197 -18.38 2.63 -4.66
CA LEU A 197 -17.85 1.66 -3.70
C LEU A 197 -17.99 2.16 -2.26
N HIS A 198 -19.16 2.71 -1.90
CA HIS A 198 -19.36 3.44 -0.63
C HIS A 198 -19.08 2.62 0.64
N LEU A 199 -19.19 1.29 0.59
CA LEU A 199 -18.86 0.39 1.70
C LEU A 199 -17.35 0.34 1.99
N HIS A 200 -16.52 0.61 0.99
CA HIS A 200 -15.06 0.46 1.06
C HIS A 200 -14.32 1.78 0.90
N PHE A 201 -14.91 2.76 0.22
CA PHE A 201 -14.28 4.04 -0.10
C PHE A 201 -15.17 5.24 0.22
N LEU A 202 -14.50 6.34 0.54
CA LEU A 202 -15.09 7.65 0.79
C LEU A 202 -14.58 8.64 -0.27
N PRO A 203 -15.45 9.32 -1.03
CA PRO A 203 -15.02 10.36 -1.95
C PRO A 203 -14.44 11.56 -1.20
N LYS A 204 -13.37 12.14 -1.74
CA LYS A 204 -12.58 13.22 -1.16
C LYS A 204 -12.12 14.21 -2.25
N ARG A 205 -13.07 14.94 -2.83
CA ARG A 205 -12.83 15.87 -3.97
C ARG A 205 -11.67 16.85 -3.71
N ASP A 206 -11.64 17.46 -2.53
CA ASP A 206 -10.66 18.50 -2.20
C ASP A 206 -9.44 17.97 -1.44
N PHE A 207 -9.19 16.66 -1.48
CA PHE A 207 -8.08 16.09 -0.72
C PHE A 207 -6.72 16.55 -1.26
N ARG A 208 -5.97 17.20 -0.38
CA ARG A 208 -4.54 17.48 -0.56
C ARG A 208 -3.81 17.25 0.76
N TYR A 209 -2.76 16.45 0.74
CA TYR A 209 -1.88 16.30 1.89
C TYR A 209 -0.93 17.50 2.00
N SER A 210 -0.29 17.67 3.17
CA SER A 210 0.57 18.83 3.44
C SER A 210 1.76 18.92 2.48
N LYS A 211 2.00 20.09 1.89
CA LYS A 211 3.18 20.39 1.05
C LYS A 211 4.52 20.35 1.81
N LYS A 212 4.50 20.24 3.15
CA LYS A 212 5.71 20.16 3.97
C LYS A 212 6.41 18.80 3.87
N ILE A 213 5.71 17.76 3.40
CA ILE A 213 6.27 16.41 3.25
C ILE A 213 6.68 16.20 1.80
N VAL A 214 7.91 15.70 1.62
CA VAL A 214 8.40 15.25 0.31
C VAL A 214 7.94 13.81 0.08
N PRO A 215 7.12 13.54 -0.95
CA PRO A 215 6.61 12.20 -1.21
C PRO A 215 7.62 11.31 -1.94
N PHE A 216 7.59 10.02 -1.64
CA PHE A 216 8.28 8.99 -2.43
C PHE A 216 7.46 8.65 -3.68
N LYS A 217 7.83 9.24 -4.81
CA LYS A 217 7.14 9.07 -6.10
C LYS A 217 7.81 8.04 -7.00
N VAL A 218 7.04 7.05 -7.46
CA VAL A 218 7.44 6.07 -8.46
C VAL A 218 6.40 5.97 -9.57
N ARG A 219 6.86 5.88 -10.82
CA ARG A 219 6.01 5.74 -12.01
C ARG A 219 6.34 4.44 -12.73
N PHE A 220 5.34 3.61 -12.98
CA PHE A 220 5.46 2.41 -13.79
C PHE A 220 5.09 2.75 -15.23
N SER A 221 6.05 2.65 -16.14
CA SER A 221 5.89 2.96 -17.57
C SER A 221 6.21 1.76 -18.46
N CYS A 222 5.53 1.70 -19.61
CA CYS A 222 5.71 0.68 -20.62
C CYS A 222 6.62 1.21 -21.73
N ARG A 223 7.57 0.41 -22.21
CA ARG A 223 8.63 0.84 -23.14
C ARG A 223 8.10 1.47 -24.43
N THR A 224 7.00 0.95 -24.96
CA THR A 224 6.37 1.40 -26.21
C THR A 224 6.00 2.89 -26.20
N LYS A 225 5.57 3.44 -25.05
CA LYS A 225 5.20 4.86 -24.96
C LYS A 225 6.39 5.83 -25.00
N ASN A 226 7.60 5.39 -24.67
CA ASN A 226 8.78 6.24 -24.78
C ASN A 226 9.24 6.38 -26.24
N LEU A 227 9.11 5.33 -27.04
CA LEU A 227 9.41 5.34 -28.48
C LEU A 227 8.50 6.28 -29.27
N GLU A 228 7.20 6.34 -28.96
CA GLU A 228 6.28 7.26 -29.65
C GLU A 228 6.51 8.72 -29.24
N ARG A 229 6.88 8.99 -27.98
CA ARG A 229 7.18 10.36 -27.51
C ARG A 229 8.51 10.88 -28.05
N GLU A 230 9.47 10.01 -28.33
CA GLU A 230 10.74 10.35 -28.98
C GLU A 230 10.60 10.45 -30.52
N ALA A 231 9.77 9.63 -31.15
CA ALA A 231 9.54 9.67 -32.60
C ALA A 231 8.73 10.90 -33.06
N CYS A 232 7.87 11.47 -32.21
CA CYS A 232 7.09 12.67 -32.55
C CYS A 232 7.82 14.00 -32.28
N ALA A 233 9.08 13.98 -31.84
CA ALA A 233 9.85 15.19 -31.57
C ALA A 233 10.52 15.79 -32.82
N ASP A 234 10.47 15.11 -33.97
CA ASP A 234 11.27 15.48 -35.16
C ASP A 234 10.47 15.60 -36.46
N ASP A 235 9.17 15.90 -36.43
CA ASP A 235 8.46 16.24 -37.67
C ASP A 235 7.59 17.50 -37.54
N THR A 236 8.05 18.51 -38.27
CA THR A 236 7.38 19.79 -38.49
C THR A 236 6.33 19.58 -39.57
N HIS A 237 5.03 19.60 -39.26
CA HIS A 237 3.96 20.28 -40.02
C HIS A 237 2.54 19.92 -39.51
N PRO A 238 1.58 20.89 -39.48
CA PRO A 238 0.29 20.72 -38.84
C PRO A 238 -0.75 20.19 -39.84
N THR A 239 -1.07 18.91 -39.78
CA THR A 239 -2.25 18.37 -40.48
C THR A 239 -3.27 17.93 -39.44
N LYS A 240 -4.38 18.67 -39.37
CA LYS A 240 -5.53 18.40 -38.50
C LYS A 240 -6.08 16.99 -38.77
N ALA A 241 -5.65 16.01 -38.00
CA ALA A 241 -6.40 14.79 -37.80
C ALA A 241 -7.47 15.07 -36.74
N ILE A 242 -8.72 15.08 -37.17
CA ILE A 242 -9.89 15.10 -36.29
C ILE A 242 -9.91 13.73 -35.60
N THR A 243 -9.20 13.58 -34.49
CA THR A 243 -9.54 12.59 -33.49
C THR A 243 -10.61 13.21 -32.62
N SER A 244 -11.83 12.74 -32.79
CA SER A 244 -12.94 12.98 -31.88
C SER A 244 -12.65 12.31 -30.53
N HIS A 245 -11.70 12.85 -29.77
CA HIS A 245 -11.69 12.71 -28.32
C HIS A 245 -12.55 13.85 -27.80
N SER A 246 -13.88 13.69 -27.89
CA SER A 246 -14.77 14.45 -27.03
C SER A 246 -14.41 14.05 -25.60
N SER A 247 -13.69 14.97 -24.96
CA SER A 247 -13.38 15.05 -23.55
C SER A 247 -14.64 14.86 -22.69
N ASN A 248 -15.02 13.62 -22.42
CA ASN A 248 -15.46 13.29 -21.07
C ASN A 248 -14.19 13.08 -20.28
N VAL A 249 -13.59 14.19 -19.84
CA VAL A 249 -12.71 14.12 -18.68
C VAL A 249 -13.65 13.74 -17.56
N ASP A 250 -13.74 12.44 -17.26
CA ASP A 250 -14.40 12.01 -16.03
C ASP A 250 -13.85 12.90 -14.92
N ASP A 251 -14.72 13.55 -14.16
CA ASP A 251 -14.29 14.36 -13.01
C ASP A 251 -13.64 13.39 -12.01
N VAL A 252 -12.32 13.28 -12.12
CA VAL A 252 -11.50 12.34 -11.37
C VAL A 252 -11.25 12.93 -9.99
N ILE A 253 -11.55 12.16 -8.95
CA ILE A 253 -11.45 12.57 -7.56
C ILE A 253 -10.69 11.54 -6.74
N TRP A 254 -10.21 11.95 -5.57
CA TRP A 254 -9.61 11.02 -4.61
C TRP A 254 -10.67 10.23 -3.86
N PHE A 255 -10.45 8.92 -3.73
CA PHE A 255 -11.23 8.04 -2.87
C PHE A 255 -10.35 7.48 -1.76
N GLN A 256 -10.73 7.75 -0.50
CA GLN A 256 -10.06 7.22 0.67
C GLN A 256 -10.64 5.85 1.04
N CYS A 257 -9.80 4.83 1.16
CA CYS A 257 -10.21 3.54 1.71
C CYS A 257 -10.65 3.68 3.18
N ARG A 258 -11.78 3.07 3.53
CA ARG A 258 -12.32 3.02 4.90
C ARG A 258 -11.52 2.11 5.82
N HIS A 259 -10.83 1.12 5.26
CA HIS A 259 -10.00 0.17 6.01
C HIS A 259 -8.64 0.80 6.30
N ILE A 260 -8.49 1.33 7.51
CA ILE A 260 -7.26 1.99 7.96
C ILE A 260 -6.43 1.00 8.76
N ILE A 261 -5.23 0.69 8.27
CA ILE A 261 -4.31 -0.21 8.97
C ILE A 261 -3.63 0.58 10.09
N LYS A 262 -3.78 0.10 11.33
CA LYS A 262 -3.09 0.67 12.50
C LYS A 262 -1.88 -0.20 12.81
N GLY A 263 -0.71 0.43 12.92
CA GLY A 263 0.49 -0.27 13.32
C GLY A 263 0.36 -0.88 14.72
N LEU A 264 1.13 -1.95 14.96
CA LEU A 264 1.28 -2.56 16.27
C LEU A 264 2.39 -1.84 17.03
N ALA A 265 2.18 -1.62 18.33
CA ALA A 265 3.26 -1.20 19.22
C ALA A 265 4.34 -2.28 19.23
N SER A 266 5.52 -1.93 18.75
CA SER A 266 6.71 -2.75 18.97
C SER A 266 6.87 -2.93 20.47
N ARG A 267 7.01 -4.19 20.92
CA ARG A 267 7.51 -4.45 22.25
C ARG A 267 8.96 -3.98 22.21
N ALA A 268 9.25 -2.79 22.74
CA ALA A 268 10.60 -2.55 23.21
C ALA A 268 10.87 -3.67 24.23
N SER A 269 11.78 -4.59 23.90
CA SER A 269 12.41 -5.39 24.95
C SER A 269 12.92 -4.38 25.98
N PRO A 270 12.71 -4.58 27.29
CA PRO A 270 13.43 -3.78 28.26
C PRO A 270 14.92 -3.93 27.89
N THR A 271 15.58 -2.80 27.66
CA THR A 271 17.03 -2.74 27.60
C THR A 271 17.56 -3.54 28.79
N GLU A 272 18.25 -4.65 28.53
CA GLU A 272 19.07 -5.29 29.55
C GLU A 272 20.09 -4.24 30.00
N GLU A 273 20.03 -3.89 31.28
CA GLU A 273 21.00 -3.03 31.97
C GLU A 273 22.39 -3.70 32.00
#